data_AF-A0A9D1WFI2-F1
#
_entry.id   AF-A0A9D1WFI2-F1
#
_cell.length_a   1.000
_cell.length_b   1.000
_cell.length_c   1.000
_cell.angle_alpha   90.00
_cell.angle_beta   90.00
_cell.angle_gamma   90.00
#
_symmetry.space_group_name_H-M   'P 1'
#
loop_
_entity.id
_entity.type
_entity.pdbx_description
1 polymer ?
#
loop_
_entity_poly.entity_id
_entity_poly.type
_entity_poly.pdbx_seq_one_letter_code
_entity_poly.pdbx_strand_id
1 'polypeptide(L)'
;MATGTTPSAKHGCNCSNKQFTLTYEGKESLTSILAHPYTNFSPIAEVSAAGVSACSHQTKPSEQSSVLPTIMPNAVLFGDNQDALLFLLHNGFANKVGLVYIDPPYATSMDFLNREQNLAYCDTLCGADYLEFLRVRLILLRELLAPTGSIYLGAVIN
;
A
#
# COMPACT_ATOMS: atom_id res chain seq x y z
N MET A 1 71.61 0.52 -22.88
CA MET A 1 70.27 1.04 -23.27
C MET A 1 69.35 -0.15 -23.42
N ALA A 2 68.45 -0.38 -22.47
CA ALA A 2 67.44 -1.44 -22.54
C ALA A 2 66.07 -0.77 -22.39
N THR A 3 65.29 -0.76 -23.46
CA THR A 3 63.93 -0.23 -23.50
C THR A 3 62.96 -1.34 -23.10
N GLY A 4 62.52 -1.32 -21.84
CA GLY A 4 61.44 -2.18 -21.36
C GLY A 4 60.08 -1.55 -21.65
N THR A 5 59.30 -2.16 -22.54
CA THR A 5 57.87 -1.90 -22.72
C THR A 5 57.07 -2.52 -21.57
N THR A 6 56.27 -1.72 -20.88
CA THR A 6 55.29 -2.15 -19.87
C THR A 6 54.07 -2.81 -20.53
N PRO A 7 53.53 -3.92 -20.01
CA PRO A 7 52.22 -4.39 -20.41
C PRO A 7 51.13 -3.68 -19.58
N SER A 8 50.20 -3.04 -20.29
CA SER A 8 48.97 -2.47 -19.73
C SER A 8 48.01 -3.60 -19.35
N ALA A 9 47.81 -3.82 -18.05
CA ALA A 9 46.78 -4.72 -17.54
C ALA A 9 45.41 -4.02 -17.61
N LYS A 10 44.65 -4.28 -18.68
CA LYS A 10 43.23 -3.92 -18.76
C LYS A 10 42.45 -4.75 -17.73
N HIS A 11 42.18 -4.15 -16.57
CA HIS A 11 41.19 -4.69 -15.62
C HIS A 11 39.78 -4.39 -16.14
N GLY A 12 39.27 -5.25 -17.01
CA GLY A 12 37.85 -5.31 -17.33
C GLY A 12 37.10 -6.01 -16.20
N CYS A 13 36.59 -5.26 -15.23
CA CYS A 13 35.68 -5.81 -14.22
C CYS A 13 34.29 -5.96 -14.85
N ASN A 14 33.94 -7.18 -15.24
CA ASN A 14 32.60 -7.52 -15.71
C ASN A 14 31.72 -7.87 -14.48
N CYS A 15 31.04 -6.86 -13.92
CA CYS A 15 30.06 -7.08 -12.86
C CYS A 15 28.83 -7.77 -13.44
N SER A 16 28.78 -9.09 -13.33
CA SER A 16 27.58 -9.88 -13.65
C SER A 16 26.40 -9.38 -12.80
N ASN A 17 25.30 -8.97 -13.44
CA ASN A 17 24.03 -8.65 -12.78
C ASN A 17 23.55 -9.90 -12.03
N LYS A 18 23.84 -9.98 -10.73
CA LYS A 18 23.33 -11.06 -9.88
C LYS A 18 21.87 -10.78 -9.57
N GLN A 19 20.99 -11.64 -10.05
CA GLN A 19 19.58 -11.59 -9.70
C GLN A 19 19.38 -12.29 -8.36
N PHE A 20 18.79 -11.59 -7.39
CA PHE A 20 18.42 -12.13 -6.09
C PHE A 20 16.90 -12.15 -5.98
N THR A 21 16.33 -13.17 -5.34
CA THR A 21 14.90 -13.28 -5.12
C THR A 21 14.65 -13.81 -3.72
N LEU A 22 13.80 -13.10 -2.97
CA LEU A 22 13.33 -13.57 -1.67
C LEU A 22 12.16 -14.54 -1.86
N THR A 23 12.33 -15.76 -1.38
CA THR A 23 11.33 -16.84 -1.39
C THR A 23 10.94 -17.22 0.04
N TYR A 24 9.66 -17.50 0.26
CA TYR A 24 9.12 -17.95 1.55
C TYR A 24 7.81 -18.71 1.30
N GLU A 25 7.41 -19.53 2.27
CA GLU A 25 6.16 -20.30 2.22
C GLU A 25 4.94 -19.36 2.25
N GLY A 26 3.87 -19.70 1.54
CA GLY A 26 2.64 -18.88 1.50
C GLY A 26 2.70 -17.66 0.59
N LYS A 27 3.80 -17.42 -0.13
CA LYS A 27 3.92 -16.28 -1.06
C LYS A 27 2.93 -16.38 -2.23
N GLU A 28 1.90 -15.54 -2.21
CA GLU A 28 0.89 -15.49 -3.27
C GLU A 28 1.41 -14.92 -4.59
N SER A 29 0.79 -15.31 -5.71
CA SER A 29 1.07 -14.68 -7.00
C SER A 29 0.45 -13.28 -7.08
N LEU A 30 1.04 -12.38 -7.88
CA LEU A 30 0.46 -11.05 -8.12
C LEU A 30 -0.96 -11.14 -8.67
N THR A 31 -1.21 -12.10 -9.55
CA THR A 31 -2.53 -12.34 -10.14
C THR A 31 -3.55 -12.77 -9.08
N SER A 32 -3.15 -13.62 -8.12
CA SER A 32 -4.01 -14.02 -6.99
C SER A 32 -4.44 -12.81 -6.17
N ILE A 33 -3.47 -11.97 -5.81
CA ILE A 33 -3.69 -10.77 -4.98
C ILE A 33 -4.66 -9.80 -5.65
N LEU A 34 -4.47 -9.53 -6.95
CA LEU A 34 -5.30 -8.60 -7.70
C LEU A 34 -6.70 -9.15 -8.02
N ALA A 35 -6.84 -10.48 -8.07
CA ALA A 35 -8.11 -11.15 -8.31
C ALA A 35 -8.88 -11.49 -7.02
N HIS A 36 -8.35 -11.13 -5.85
CA HIS A 36 -8.97 -11.45 -4.57
C HIS A 36 -10.37 -10.83 -4.48
N PRO A 37 -11.40 -11.60 -4.07
CA PRO A 37 -12.76 -11.08 -3.94
C PRO A 37 -12.81 -10.05 -2.81
N TYR A 38 -13.34 -8.87 -3.09
CA TYR A 38 -13.61 -7.84 -2.09
C TYR A 38 -15.14 -7.76 -1.91
N THR A 39 -15.64 -8.45 -0.90
CA THR A 39 -17.08 -8.50 -0.59
C THR A 39 -17.24 -8.13 0.87
N ASN A 40 -18.19 -7.24 1.18
CA ASN A 40 -18.46 -6.61 2.49
C ASN A 40 -17.83 -5.23 2.70
N PHE A 41 -17.58 -4.47 1.62
CA PHE A 41 -17.22 -3.06 1.74
C PHE A 41 -18.42 -2.15 1.45
N SER A 42 -19.00 -1.58 2.51
CA SER A 42 -19.89 -0.42 2.40
C SER A 42 -19.09 0.81 2.83
N PRO A 43 -18.91 1.83 1.97
CA PRO A 43 -18.42 3.12 2.43
C PRO A 43 -19.29 3.55 3.60
N ILE A 44 -18.71 3.73 4.79
CA ILE A 44 -19.45 4.36 5.87
C ILE A 44 -19.72 5.79 5.40
N ALA A 45 -21.00 6.10 5.24
CA ALA A 45 -21.48 7.42 4.90
C ALA A 45 -20.85 8.46 5.85
N GLU A 46 -20.36 9.55 5.25
CA GLU A 46 -20.00 10.84 5.84
C GLU A 46 -19.52 10.81 7.29
N VAL A 47 -18.20 10.91 7.48
CA VAL A 47 -17.75 11.81 8.55
C VAL A 47 -18.15 13.21 8.08
N SER A 48 -19.37 13.62 8.42
CA SER A 48 -19.80 15.01 8.36
C SER A 48 -18.64 15.81 8.91
N ALA A 49 -18.02 16.61 8.06
CA ALA A 49 -16.89 17.42 8.45
C ALA A 49 -17.34 18.21 9.68
N ALA A 50 -16.85 17.82 10.85
CA ALA A 50 -17.21 18.44 12.11
C ALA A 50 -16.80 19.92 12.02
N GLY A 51 -17.74 20.77 11.60
CA GLY A 51 -17.55 22.21 11.44
C GLY A 51 -17.83 22.84 10.07
N VAL A 52 -18.23 22.12 9.02
CA VAL A 52 -18.55 22.78 7.73
C VAL A 52 -20.05 22.96 7.59
N SER A 53 -20.51 24.17 7.93
CA SER A 53 -21.88 24.63 7.74
C SER A 53 -22.36 24.32 6.31
N ALA A 54 -23.43 23.54 6.21
CA ALA A 54 -24.06 23.20 4.94
C ALA A 54 -24.69 24.45 4.30
N CYS A 55 -23.99 25.06 3.35
CA CYS A 55 -24.62 26.03 2.43
C CYS A 55 -25.30 25.25 1.30
N SER A 56 -26.63 25.24 1.35
CA SER A 56 -27.51 24.65 0.34
C SER A 56 -27.47 25.44 -0.96
N HIS A 57 -26.79 24.91 -1.97
CA HIS A 57 -27.12 25.23 -3.36
C HIS A 57 -27.71 24.00 -4.05
N GLN A 58 -29.03 24.06 -4.24
CA GLN A 58 -29.76 23.19 -5.16
C GLN A 58 -29.15 23.32 -6.55
N THR A 59 -28.69 22.21 -7.13
CA THR A 59 -28.47 22.12 -8.57
C THR A 59 -29.30 20.96 -9.12
N LYS A 60 -29.99 21.25 -10.23
CA LYS A 60 -30.96 20.40 -10.93
C LYS A 60 -30.29 19.15 -11.55
N PRO A 61 -31.06 18.07 -11.80
CA PRO A 61 -30.56 16.89 -12.50
C PRO A 61 -30.60 17.12 -14.01
N SER A 62 -29.43 17.15 -14.66
CA SER A 62 -29.31 16.92 -16.09
C SER A 62 -27.98 16.25 -16.43
N GLU A 63 -28.10 15.16 -17.18
CA GLU A 63 -27.08 14.44 -17.96
C GLU A 63 -26.29 13.33 -17.25
N GLN A 64 -26.59 12.11 -17.70
CA GLN A 64 -25.88 10.87 -17.45
C GLN A 64 -24.46 10.95 -18.02
N SER A 65 -23.49 11.26 -17.16
CA SER A 65 -22.09 10.93 -17.37
C SER A 65 -21.72 9.84 -16.37
N SER A 66 -20.83 8.93 -16.74
CA SER A 66 -20.40 7.77 -15.94
C SER A 66 -19.89 8.17 -14.54
N VAL A 67 -20.79 8.29 -13.57
CA VAL A 67 -20.43 8.67 -12.20
C VAL A 67 -19.89 7.43 -11.51
N LEU A 68 -18.56 7.27 -11.54
CA LEU A 68 -17.86 6.50 -10.50
C LEU A 68 -18.38 7.01 -9.15
N PRO A 69 -18.66 6.14 -8.16
CA PRO A 69 -19.17 6.59 -6.87
C PRO A 69 -18.26 7.71 -6.36
N THR A 70 -18.79 8.94 -6.29
CA THR A 70 -17.99 10.11 -5.94
C THR A 70 -17.62 9.97 -4.48
N ILE A 71 -16.46 9.35 -4.23
CA ILE A 71 -15.83 9.41 -2.92
C ILE A 71 -15.59 10.89 -2.65
N MET A 72 -16.16 11.39 -1.57
CA MET A 72 -15.96 12.76 -1.11
C MET A 72 -14.46 13.07 -1.00
N PRO A 73 -14.02 14.34 -1.16
CA PRO A 73 -12.61 14.71 -1.15
C PRO A 73 -11.87 14.20 0.09
N ASN A 74 -12.57 14.04 1.21
CA ASN A 74 -12.13 13.29 2.38
C ASN A 74 -13.13 12.17 2.67
N ALA A 75 -12.63 10.95 2.88
CA ALA A 75 -13.46 9.80 3.20
C ALA A 75 -12.76 8.90 4.21
N VAL A 76 -13.57 8.20 5.03
CA VAL A 76 -13.10 7.15 5.94
C VAL A 76 -13.71 5.83 5.48
N LEU A 77 -12.84 4.86 5.28
CA LEU A 77 -13.19 3.51 4.84
C LEU A 77 -13.07 2.58 6.05
N PHE A 78 -14.13 1.83 6.36
CA PHE A 78 -14.15 0.90 7.48
C PHE A 78 -14.26 -0.54 6.99
N GLY A 79 -13.34 -1.39 7.44
CA GLY A 79 -13.23 -2.78 7.04
C GLY A 79 -11.77 -3.24 7.07
N ASP A 80 -11.51 -4.41 6.50
CA ASP A 80 -10.13 -4.82 6.24
C ASP A 80 -9.50 -3.89 5.19
N ASN A 81 -8.23 -3.55 5.41
CA ASN A 81 -7.53 -2.64 4.52
C ASN A 81 -7.29 -3.24 3.12
N GLN A 82 -7.13 -4.56 2.98
CA GLN A 82 -6.98 -5.22 1.69
C GLN A 82 -8.25 -5.02 0.84
N ASP A 83 -9.42 -5.22 1.44
CA ASP A 83 -10.71 -5.00 0.78
C ASP A 83 -10.92 -3.54 0.40
N ALA A 84 -10.58 -2.61 1.31
CA ALA A 84 -10.66 -1.18 1.04
C ALA A 84 -9.76 -0.75 -0.13
N LEU A 85 -8.53 -1.30 -0.18
CA LEU A 85 -7.57 -1.02 -1.26
C LEU A 85 -8.05 -1.59 -2.60
N LEU A 86 -8.58 -2.81 -2.62
CA LEU A 86 -9.19 -3.43 -3.81
C LEU A 86 -10.41 -2.65 -4.29
N PHE A 87 -11.27 -2.22 -3.36
CA PHE A 87 -12.41 -1.36 -3.66
C PHE A 87 -11.94 -0.06 -4.34
N LEU A 88 -10.95 0.65 -3.80
CA LEU A 88 -10.41 1.86 -4.41
C LEU A 88 -9.85 1.58 -5.81
N LEU A 89 -9.12 0.48 -5.98
CA LEU A 89 -8.50 0.12 -7.25
C LEU A 89 -9.57 -0.09 -8.33
N HIS A 90 -10.62 -0.85 -8.02
CA HIS A 90 -11.72 -1.13 -8.94
C HIS A 90 -12.68 0.03 -9.16
N ASN A 91 -12.66 1.04 -8.29
CA ASN A 91 -13.44 2.28 -8.44
C ASN A 91 -12.62 3.43 -9.06
N GLY A 92 -11.55 3.10 -9.79
CA GLY A 92 -10.86 4.05 -10.66
C GLY A 92 -9.83 4.92 -9.96
N PHE A 93 -9.30 4.50 -8.81
CA PHE A 93 -8.19 5.20 -8.12
C PHE A 93 -6.80 4.70 -8.52
N ALA A 94 -6.72 3.75 -9.46
CA ALA A 94 -5.44 3.27 -10.01
C ALA A 94 -4.57 4.43 -10.51
N ASN A 95 -3.31 4.47 -10.08
CA ASN A 95 -2.33 5.49 -10.43
C ASN A 95 -2.71 6.95 -10.09
N LYS A 96 -3.59 7.18 -9.11
CA LYS A 96 -4.05 8.53 -8.72
C LYS A 96 -3.56 9.01 -7.37
N VAL A 97 -3.07 8.11 -6.51
CA VAL A 97 -2.66 8.46 -5.14
C VAL A 97 -1.27 9.09 -5.15
N GLY A 98 -1.16 10.34 -4.71
CA GLY A 98 0.11 11.06 -4.66
C GLY A 98 0.98 10.72 -3.43
N LEU A 99 0.36 10.35 -2.32
CA LEU A 99 1.04 10.06 -1.06
C LEU A 99 0.29 8.98 -0.29
N VAL A 100 1.05 8.00 0.21
CA VAL A 100 0.57 6.99 1.15
C VAL A 100 1.44 7.04 2.40
N TYR A 101 0.80 7.01 3.56
CA TYR A 101 1.45 6.78 4.85
C TYR A 101 0.80 5.58 5.51
N ILE A 102 1.61 4.59 5.90
CA ILE A 102 1.15 3.43 6.67
C ILE A 102 2.09 3.18 7.84
N ASP A 103 1.50 2.79 8.96
CA ASP A 103 2.19 2.44 10.20
C ASP A 103 1.71 1.04 10.64
N PRO A 104 2.20 -0.04 9.99
CA PRO A 104 1.75 -1.40 10.29
C PRO A 104 2.27 -1.89 11.65
N PRO A 105 1.66 -2.95 12.21
CA PRO A 105 2.17 -3.60 13.41
C PRO A 105 3.63 -4.07 13.23
N TYR A 106 4.43 -4.06 14.29
CA TYR A 106 5.90 -4.18 14.20
C TYR A 106 6.46 -5.60 14.37
N ALA A 107 5.63 -6.64 14.38
CA ALA A 107 6.03 -8.03 14.64
C ALA A 107 6.84 -8.22 15.94
N THR A 108 6.58 -7.38 16.94
CA THR A 108 7.27 -7.31 18.24
C THR A 108 6.94 -8.47 19.18
N SER A 109 6.00 -9.36 18.82
CA SER A 109 5.53 -10.46 19.68
C SER A 109 4.91 -9.97 21.00
N MET A 110 4.31 -8.78 21.01
CA MET A 110 3.66 -8.19 22.17
C MET A 110 2.19 -7.85 21.87
N ASP A 111 1.30 -8.10 22.83
CA ASP A 111 -0.09 -7.69 22.74
C ASP A 111 -0.19 -6.18 22.96
N PHE A 112 -0.64 -5.45 21.93
CA PHE A 112 -0.91 -4.03 22.09
C PHE A 112 -2.31 -3.85 22.66
N LEU A 113 -2.38 -3.23 23.83
CA LEU A 113 -3.65 -2.87 24.46
C LEU A 113 -4.00 -1.42 24.11
N ASN A 114 -5.28 -1.15 23.88
CA ASN A 114 -5.78 0.22 23.76
C ASN A 114 -5.72 0.93 25.13
N ARG A 115 -6.09 2.22 25.18
CA ARG A 115 -6.08 3.01 26.44
C ARG A 115 -6.98 2.43 27.54
N GLU A 116 -7.93 1.58 27.18
CA GLU A 116 -8.90 0.93 28.08
C GLU A 116 -8.46 -0.51 28.44
N GLN A 117 -7.22 -0.88 28.11
CA GLN A 117 -6.65 -2.22 28.32
C GLN A 117 -7.34 -3.35 27.53
N ASN A 118 -8.10 -3.03 26.49
CA ASN A 118 -8.63 -4.02 25.56
C ASN A 118 -7.58 -4.38 24.51
N LEU A 119 -7.49 -5.65 24.10
CA LEU A 119 -6.61 -6.11 23.02
C LEU A 119 -6.92 -5.34 21.72
N ALA A 120 -5.99 -4.49 21.28
CA ALA A 120 -6.13 -3.72 20.05
C ALA A 120 -5.76 -4.55 18.83
N TYR A 121 -4.64 -5.28 18.91
CA TYR A 121 -4.26 -6.35 17.97
C TYR A 121 -3.17 -7.24 18.59
N CYS A 122 -3.13 -8.52 18.23
CA CYS A 122 -2.01 -9.41 18.55
C CYS A 122 -0.91 -9.23 17.50
N ASP A 123 0.29 -8.86 17.94
CA ASP A 123 1.48 -8.76 17.09
C ASP A 123 2.18 -10.12 16.94
N THR A 124 1.41 -11.17 16.68
CA THR A 124 1.86 -12.57 16.57
C THR A 124 2.28 -12.96 15.16
N LEU A 125 1.95 -12.14 14.16
CA LEU A 125 2.45 -12.30 12.79
C LEU A 125 3.98 -12.12 12.81
N CYS A 126 4.72 -13.18 12.53
CA CYS A 126 6.17 -13.16 12.45
C CYS A 126 6.66 -13.89 11.20
N GLY A 127 7.91 -13.61 10.80
CA GLY A 127 8.54 -14.31 9.67
C GLY A 127 7.80 -14.14 8.34
N ALA A 128 7.53 -15.26 7.67
CA ALA A 128 6.94 -15.29 6.32
C ALA A 128 5.52 -14.71 6.27
N ASP A 129 4.69 -14.97 7.29
CA ASP A 129 3.29 -14.54 7.30
C ASP A 129 3.17 -13.02 7.45
N TYR A 130 4.01 -12.41 8.30
CA TYR A 130 4.08 -10.96 8.41
C TYR A 130 4.56 -10.31 7.10
N LEU A 131 5.60 -10.88 6.49
CA LEU A 131 6.10 -10.41 5.20
C LEU A 131 5.01 -10.50 4.13
N GLU A 132 4.25 -11.58 4.09
CA GLU A 132 3.16 -11.75 3.14
C GLU A 132 2.01 -10.78 3.40
N PHE A 133 1.58 -10.64 4.65
CA PHE A 133 0.58 -9.66 5.07
C PHE A 133 0.94 -8.25 4.58
N LEU A 134 2.18 -7.81 4.79
CA LEU A 134 2.65 -6.50 4.35
C LEU A 134 2.78 -6.43 2.82
N ARG A 135 3.34 -7.47 2.18
CA ARG A 135 3.57 -7.50 0.74
C ARG A 135 2.27 -7.36 -0.05
N VAL A 136 1.21 -8.07 0.35
CA VAL A 136 -0.10 -7.98 -0.31
C VAL A 136 -0.59 -6.54 -0.35
N ARG A 137 -0.52 -5.84 0.79
CA ARG A 137 -0.96 -4.44 0.92
C ARG A 137 -0.07 -3.49 0.12
N LEU A 138 1.24 -3.68 0.15
CA LEU A 138 2.18 -2.85 -0.62
C LEU A 138 1.98 -2.99 -2.13
N ILE A 139 1.62 -4.19 -2.62
CA ILE A 139 1.29 -4.38 -4.04
C ILE A 139 0.04 -3.60 -4.41
N LEU A 140 -1.02 -3.68 -3.62
CA LEU A 140 -2.26 -2.94 -3.89
C LEU A 140 -2.03 -1.42 -3.82
N LEU A 141 -1.27 -0.96 -2.82
CA LEU A 141 -0.87 0.45 -2.72
C LEU A 141 -0.04 0.90 -3.93
N ARG A 142 0.83 0.04 -4.46
CA ARG A 142 1.61 0.35 -5.67
C ARG A 142 0.72 0.55 -6.89
N GLU A 143 -0.34 -0.22 -7.06
CA GLU A 143 -1.30 -0.06 -8.16
C GLU A 143 -2.14 1.21 -8.03
N LEU A 144 -2.39 1.66 -6.80
CA LEU A 144 -3.07 2.94 -6.53
C LEU A 144 -2.15 4.16 -6.71
N LEU A 145 -0.85 4.00 -6.47
CA LEU A 145 0.13 5.08 -6.46
C LEU A 145 0.35 5.70 -7.84
N ALA A 146 0.27 7.02 -7.92
CA ALA A 146 0.65 7.76 -9.12
C ALA A 146 2.13 7.51 -9.49
N PRO A 147 2.54 7.71 -10.76
CA PRO A 147 3.93 7.52 -11.18
C PRO A 147 4.95 8.35 -10.39
N THR A 148 4.54 9.52 -9.88
CA THR A 148 5.34 10.42 -9.04
C THR A 148 5.00 10.31 -7.55
N GLY A 149 4.13 9.38 -7.17
CA GLY A 149 3.68 9.24 -5.80
C GLY A 149 4.75 8.62 -4.91
N SER A 150 4.55 8.74 -3.59
CA SER A 150 5.47 8.21 -2.58
C SER A 150 4.73 7.43 -1.51
N ILE A 151 5.40 6.42 -0.95
CA ILE A 151 4.92 5.62 0.19
C ILE A 151 5.90 5.80 1.33
N TYR A 152 5.39 6.18 2.50
CA TYR A 152 6.13 6.23 3.75
C TYR A 152 5.61 5.11 4.65
N LEU A 153 6.55 4.29 5.13
CA LEU A 153 6.29 3.15 5.98
C LEU A 153 6.91 3.41 7.36
N GLY A 154 6.08 3.46 8.40
CA GLY A 154 6.53 3.48 9.78
C GLY A 154 7.27 2.17 10.11
N ALA A 155 8.45 2.28 10.71
CA ALA A 155 9.28 1.17 11.17
C ALA A 155 9.87 1.53 12.55
N VAL A 156 9.67 0.68 13.55
CA VAL A 156 10.40 0.75 14.82
C VAL A 156 11.66 -0.11 14.66
N ILE A 157 12.82 0.53 14.78
CA ILE A 157 14.13 -0.12 14.76
C ILE A 157 14.59 -0.22 16.21
N ASN A 158 14.74 -1.46 16.70
CA ASN A 158 15.33 -1.75 18.01
C ASN A 158 16.82 -2.02 17.90
#